data_AF-A0A972XKN1-F1
#
_entry.id   AF-A0A972XKN1-F1
#
_cell.length_a   1.000
_cell.length_b   1.000
_cell.length_c   1.000
_cell.angle_alpha   90.00
_cell.angle_beta   90.00
_cell.angle_gamma   90.00
#
_symmetry.space_group_name_H-M   'P 1'
#
loop_
_entity.id
_entity.type
_entity.pdbx_description
1 polymer ?
#
loop_
_entity_poly.entity_id
_entity_poly.type
_entity_poly.pdbx_seq_one_letter_code
_entity_poly.pdbx_strand_id
1 'polypeptide(L)'
;MNDLLTSERLSSYVRWGGGDVAAAFALYEWNMAASAAVLHTTGMVEVIVRNAMDRALVSLAQRRAWPSWFDSAPLDQRGKSDIRKARDRATRSVGRREVHGKVVAELSLGFWRYLAASRYLTTLWTPALFRAFPAGPDDKLHQQRQVDRNLHDLLIVRNRAAHHEPIHRRDLSRDLSAATEVTSWVDQSAGDWVADLSTLQSIIACKPRLE
;
A
#
# COMPACT_ATOMS: atom_id res chain seq x y z
N MET A 1 29.53 -16.99 4.08
CA MET A 1 28.46 -16.15 3.48
C MET A 1 27.34 -17.03 2.91
N ASN A 2 27.66 -18.02 2.07
CA ASN A 2 26.67 -18.92 1.43
C ASN A 2 25.81 -19.73 2.44
N ASP A 3 26.34 -20.12 3.59
CA ASP A 3 25.59 -20.91 4.58
C ASP A 3 24.60 -20.10 5.43
N LEU A 4 24.59 -18.77 5.32
CA LEU A 4 23.70 -17.89 6.10
C LEU A 4 22.44 -17.46 5.33
N LEU A 5 22.41 -17.67 4.02
CA LEU A 5 21.24 -17.46 3.16
C LEU A 5 20.68 -18.83 2.82
N THR A 6 19.59 -19.24 3.48
CA THR A 6 19.00 -20.58 3.33
C THR A 6 18.85 -20.99 1.87
N SER A 7 19.25 -22.23 1.54
CA SER A 7 19.19 -22.83 0.21
C SER A 7 17.81 -22.68 -0.46
N GLU A 8 16.74 -22.65 0.34
CA GLU A 8 15.37 -22.49 -0.11
C GLU A 8 15.07 -21.10 -0.67
N ARG A 9 15.66 -20.03 -0.10
CA ARG A 9 15.48 -18.65 -0.58
C ARG A 9 16.28 -18.38 -1.85
N LEU A 10 17.52 -18.89 -1.90
CA LEU A 10 18.38 -18.81 -3.07
C LEU A 10 17.93 -19.72 -4.21
N SER A 11 17.17 -20.79 -3.93
CA SER A 11 16.70 -21.75 -4.94
C SER A 11 16.00 -21.10 -6.14
N SER A 12 15.19 -20.07 -5.89
CA SER A 12 14.47 -19.34 -6.95
C SER A 12 15.39 -18.51 -7.85
N TYR A 13 16.50 -18.01 -7.28
CA TYR A 13 17.53 -17.23 -7.96
C TYR A 13 18.54 -18.13 -8.68
N VAL A 14 18.98 -19.23 -8.06
CA VAL A 14 19.87 -20.24 -8.67
C VAL A 14 19.19 -20.92 -9.85
N ARG A 15 17.90 -21.24 -9.73
CA ARG A 15 17.10 -21.76 -10.86
C ARG A 15 17.00 -20.75 -11.99
N TRP A 16 16.89 -19.46 -11.67
CA TRP A 16 16.93 -18.41 -12.69
C TRP A 16 18.30 -18.34 -13.35
N GLY A 17 19.39 -18.35 -12.58
CA GLY A 17 20.77 -18.33 -13.05
C GLY A 17 21.26 -19.57 -13.81
N GLY A 18 20.41 -20.57 -14.08
CA GLY A 18 20.85 -21.81 -14.73
C GLY A 18 21.90 -22.61 -13.93
N GLY A 19 21.97 -22.40 -12.61
CA GLY A 19 23.03 -22.94 -11.75
C GLY A 19 24.25 -22.03 -11.57
N ASP A 20 24.34 -20.92 -12.30
CA ASP A 20 25.36 -19.89 -12.04
C ASP A 20 25.06 -19.14 -10.74
N VAL A 21 25.94 -19.36 -9.77
CA VAL A 21 25.87 -18.76 -8.44
C VAL A 21 26.08 -17.25 -8.51
N ALA A 22 26.98 -16.75 -9.37
CA ALA A 22 27.25 -15.32 -9.49
C ALA A 22 26.03 -14.57 -10.04
N ALA A 23 25.40 -15.10 -11.09
CA ALA A 23 24.15 -14.58 -11.63
C ALA A 23 23.01 -14.60 -10.59
N ALA A 24 22.92 -15.66 -9.79
CA ALA A 24 21.93 -15.78 -8.73
C ALA A 24 22.11 -14.72 -7.63
N PHE A 25 23.35 -14.44 -7.21
CA PHE A 25 23.66 -13.39 -6.26
C PHE A 25 23.36 -11.99 -6.81
N ALA A 26 23.74 -11.71 -8.05
CA ALA A 26 23.44 -10.43 -8.70
C ALA A 26 21.92 -10.17 -8.74
N LEU A 27 21.12 -11.19 -9.08
CA LEU A 27 19.66 -11.05 -9.06
C LEU A 27 19.09 -10.89 -7.64
N TYR A 28 19.67 -11.55 -6.65
CA TYR A 28 19.28 -11.40 -5.25
C TYR A 28 19.54 -9.97 -4.75
N GLU A 29 20.71 -9.40 -5.03
CA GLU A 29 21.06 -8.02 -4.68
C GLU A 29 20.13 -7.03 -5.37
N TRP A 30 19.86 -7.23 -6.66
CA TRP A 30 18.87 -6.45 -7.40
C TRP A 30 17.48 -6.55 -6.74
N ASN A 31 17.06 -7.75 -6.31
CA ASN A 31 15.76 -7.94 -5.66
C ASN A 31 15.66 -7.18 -4.33
N MET A 32 16.75 -7.12 -3.57
CA MET A 32 16.82 -6.34 -2.33
C MET A 32 16.69 -4.84 -2.62
N ALA A 33 17.41 -4.32 -3.63
CA ALA A 33 17.29 -2.93 -4.06
C ALA A 33 15.86 -2.61 -4.55
N ALA A 34 15.26 -3.48 -5.36
CA ALA A 34 13.89 -3.34 -5.83
C ALA A 34 12.88 -3.36 -4.67
N SER A 35 13.09 -4.23 -3.68
CA SER A 35 12.23 -4.31 -2.49
C SER A 35 12.28 -3.01 -1.68
N ALA A 36 13.47 -2.41 -1.50
CA ALA A 36 13.60 -1.12 -0.84
C ALA A 36 12.86 0.01 -1.59
N ALA A 37 13.01 0.05 -2.92
CA ALA A 37 12.30 1.03 -3.77
C ALA A 37 10.77 0.85 -3.73
N VAL A 38 10.28 -0.40 -3.69
CA VAL A 38 8.85 -0.72 -3.49
C VAL A 38 8.37 -0.20 -2.13
N LEU A 39 9.10 -0.46 -1.05
CA LEU A 39 8.71 -0.01 0.29
C LEU A 39 8.64 1.51 0.37
N HIS A 40 9.61 2.21 -0.25
CA HIS A 40 9.61 3.67 -0.35
C HIS A 40 8.37 4.17 -1.10
N THR A 41 8.12 3.65 -2.30
CA THR A 41 6.99 4.05 -3.17
C THR A 41 5.65 3.80 -2.50
N THR A 42 5.46 2.61 -1.94
CA THR A 42 4.19 2.23 -1.29
C THR A 42 3.98 2.95 0.04
N GLY A 43 5.04 3.38 0.73
CA GLY A 43 4.96 4.26 1.89
C GLY A 43 4.38 5.63 1.54
N MET A 44 4.80 6.22 0.41
CA MET A 44 4.21 7.48 -0.07
C MET A 44 2.72 7.31 -0.40
N VAL A 45 2.37 6.27 -1.16
CA VAL A 45 0.97 5.94 -1.47
C VAL A 45 0.14 5.77 -0.21
N GLU A 46 0.65 5.02 0.78
CA GLU A 46 -0.04 4.77 2.04
C GLU A 46 -0.40 6.08 2.75
N VAL A 47 0.54 7.02 2.86
CA VAL A 47 0.30 8.32 3.50
C VAL A 47 -0.73 9.15 2.74
N ILE A 48 -0.60 9.23 1.42
CA ILE A 48 -1.49 10.04 0.55
C ILE A 48 -2.93 9.51 0.64
N VAL A 49 -3.11 8.21 0.37
CA VAL A 49 -4.42 7.55 0.33
C VAL A 49 -5.08 7.56 1.70
N ARG A 50 -4.32 7.25 2.76
CA ARG A 50 -4.80 7.32 4.15
C ARG A 50 -5.37 8.69 4.46
N ASN A 51 -4.61 9.75 4.19
CA ASN A 51 -5.02 11.10 4.56
C ASN A 51 -6.25 11.53 3.75
N ALA A 52 -6.34 11.15 2.48
CA ALA A 52 -7.49 11.44 1.63
C ALA A 52 -8.76 10.71 2.10
N MET A 53 -8.66 9.41 2.36
CA MET A 53 -9.76 8.58 2.84
C MET A 53 -10.22 9.01 4.24
N ASP A 54 -9.29 9.33 5.15
CA ASP A 54 -9.61 9.84 6.48
C ASP A 54 -10.42 11.14 6.39
N ARG A 55 -10.00 12.12 5.56
CA ARG A 55 -10.77 13.35 5.34
C ARG A 55 -12.19 13.07 4.85
N ALA A 56 -12.35 12.12 3.92
CA ALA A 56 -13.66 11.73 3.41
C ALA A 56 -14.55 11.10 4.51
N LEU A 57 -13.98 10.26 5.38
CA LEU A 57 -14.66 9.62 6.50
C LEU A 57 -15.01 10.60 7.63
N VAL A 58 -14.12 11.54 7.95
CA VAL A 58 -14.40 12.65 8.89
C VAL A 58 -15.57 13.49 8.39
N SER A 59 -15.58 13.83 7.10
CA SER A 59 -16.69 14.56 6.49
C SER A 59 -18.00 13.76 6.53
N LEU A 60 -17.95 12.44 6.35
CA LEU A 60 -19.12 11.57 6.51
C LEU A 60 -19.63 11.57 7.96
N ALA A 61 -18.73 11.43 8.94
CA ALA A 61 -19.08 11.46 10.35
C ALA A 61 -19.78 12.77 10.72
N GLN A 62 -19.28 13.91 10.26
CA GLN A 62 -19.91 15.22 10.44
C GLN A 62 -21.32 15.25 9.83
N ARG A 63 -21.49 14.82 8.57
CA ARG A 63 -22.82 14.77 7.91
C ARG A 63 -23.82 13.84 8.61
N ARG A 64 -23.32 12.84 9.34
CA ARG A 64 -24.14 11.83 10.05
C ARG A 64 -24.26 12.12 11.55
N ALA A 65 -23.72 13.24 12.05
CA ALA A 65 -23.63 13.57 13.46
C ALA A 65 -22.98 12.46 14.32
N TRP A 66 -22.02 11.72 13.74
CA TRP A 66 -21.25 10.73 14.47
C TRP A 66 -20.16 11.41 15.31
N PRO A 67 -19.91 10.95 16.55
CA PRO A 67 -18.79 11.45 17.36
C PRO A 67 -17.44 11.30 16.65
N SER A 68 -17.24 10.16 15.99
CA SER A 68 -16.09 9.87 15.13
C SER A 68 -16.46 8.75 14.16
N TRP A 69 -15.80 8.72 12.99
CA TRP A 69 -15.93 7.57 12.10
C TRP A 69 -15.34 6.30 12.71
N PHE A 70 -14.39 6.40 13.65
CA PHE A 70 -13.83 5.25 14.35
C PHE A 70 -14.88 4.42 15.11
N ASP A 71 -15.88 5.11 15.66
CA ASP A 71 -16.87 4.51 16.56
C ASP A 71 -18.18 4.18 15.86
N SER A 72 -18.53 4.93 14.81
CA SER A 72 -19.86 4.88 14.20
C SER A 72 -19.88 4.39 12.76
N ALA A 73 -18.74 4.34 12.07
CA ALA A 73 -18.72 3.79 10.71
C ALA A 73 -19.18 2.32 10.73
N PRO A 74 -19.98 1.88 9.74
CA PRO A 74 -20.54 0.52 9.67
C PRO A 74 -19.48 -0.51 9.24
N LEU A 75 -18.44 -0.65 10.05
CA LEU A 75 -17.36 -1.61 9.88
C LEU A 75 -17.74 -2.97 10.46
N ASP A 76 -17.29 -4.03 9.79
CA ASP A 76 -17.38 -5.37 10.35
C ASP A 76 -16.39 -5.59 11.51
N GLN A 77 -16.40 -6.80 12.08
CA GLN A 77 -15.58 -7.12 13.25
C GLN A 77 -14.08 -6.96 12.98
N ARG A 78 -13.63 -7.21 11.74
CA ARG A 78 -12.24 -7.04 11.35
C ARG A 78 -11.87 -5.55 11.38
N GLY A 79 -12.64 -4.70 10.70
CA GLY A 79 -12.38 -3.25 10.68
C GLY A 79 -12.39 -2.65 12.09
N LYS A 80 -13.35 -3.05 12.93
CA LYS A 80 -13.42 -2.62 14.34
C LYS A 80 -12.21 -3.11 15.15
N SER A 81 -11.73 -4.33 14.90
CA SER A 81 -10.55 -4.89 15.57
C SER A 81 -9.27 -4.14 15.20
N ASP A 82 -9.11 -3.78 13.92
CA ASP A 82 -7.96 -3.02 13.44
C ASP A 82 -7.92 -1.61 14.06
N ILE A 83 -9.07 -0.94 14.20
CA ILE A 83 -9.17 0.36 14.90
C ILE A 83 -8.83 0.23 16.38
N ARG A 84 -9.35 -0.79 17.08
CA ARG A 84 -8.99 -1.02 18.50
C ARG A 84 -7.50 -1.20 18.67
N LYS A 85 -6.87 -2.04 17.86
CA LYS A 85 -5.42 -2.23 17.87
C LYS A 85 -4.68 -0.93 17.60
N ALA A 86 -5.12 -0.13 16.63
CA ALA A 86 -4.52 1.17 16.33
C ALA A 86 -4.63 2.16 17.50
N ARG A 87 -5.78 2.21 18.18
CA ARG A 87 -5.98 2.98 19.41
C ARG A 87 -5.03 2.55 20.50
N ASP A 88 -4.96 1.25 20.78
CA ASP A 88 -4.06 0.69 21.80
C ASP A 88 -2.59 1.07 21.52
N ARG A 89 -2.17 1.06 20.25
CA ARG A 89 -0.83 1.49 19.83
C ARG A 89 -0.61 2.99 20.03
N ALA A 90 -1.58 3.80 19.63
CA ALA A 90 -1.51 5.26 19.74
C ALA A 90 -1.45 5.75 21.20
N THR A 91 -2.00 4.97 22.15
CA THR A 91 -2.11 5.30 23.57
C THR A 91 -1.18 4.51 24.50
N ARG A 92 -0.26 3.68 23.99
CA ARG A 92 0.64 2.82 24.81
C ARG A 92 1.41 3.55 25.92
N SER A 93 1.71 4.84 25.74
CA SER A 93 2.39 5.61 26.78
C SER A 93 1.38 6.10 27.82
N VAL A 94 1.61 5.74 29.09
CA VAL A 94 0.78 6.14 30.23
C VAL A 94 0.46 7.64 30.20
N GLY A 95 -0.81 7.99 30.35
CA GLY A 95 -1.29 9.38 30.39
C GLY A 95 -1.53 10.05 29.03
N ARG A 96 -1.29 9.37 27.90
CA ARG A 96 -1.64 9.93 26.58
C ARG A 96 -3.14 9.83 26.31
N ARG A 97 -3.75 10.99 26.02
CA ARG A 97 -5.09 11.06 25.43
C ARG A 97 -5.06 10.53 23.98
N GLU A 98 -6.16 9.93 23.55
CA GLU A 98 -6.36 9.56 22.14
C GLU A 98 -6.27 10.82 21.26
N VAL A 99 -5.45 10.76 20.21
CA VAL A 99 -5.33 11.81 19.19
C VAL A 99 -5.66 11.18 17.85
N HIS A 100 -6.67 11.72 17.16
CA HIS A 100 -7.17 11.20 15.88
C HIS A 100 -6.06 10.86 14.90
N GLY A 101 -5.18 11.83 14.61
CA GLY A 101 -4.07 11.64 13.68
C GLY A 101 -3.08 10.53 14.08
N LYS A 102 -2.93 10.24 15.39
CA LYS A 102 -2.09 9.13 15.85
C LYS A 102 -2.75 7.79 15.60
N VAL A 103 -4.06 7.68 15.82
CA VAL A 103 -4.82 6.46 15.49
C VAL A 103 -4.78 6.21 13.99
N VAL A 104 -5.01 7.25 13.18
CA VAL A 104 -4.87 7.20 11.71
C VAL A 104 -3.48 6.69 11.31
N ALA A 105 -2.42 7.23 11.93
CA ALA A 105 -1.04 6.83 11.62
C ALA A 105 -0.71 5.36 11.94
N GLU A 106 -1.41 4.75 12.90
CA GLU A 106 -1.22 3.34 13.30
C GLU A 106 -1.99 2.35 12.41
N LEU A 107 -2.87 2.84 11.53
CA LEU A 107 -3.63 2.03 10.56
C LEU A 107 -2.80 1.83 9.28
N SER A 108 -2.56 0.57 8.93
CA SER A 108 -1.70 0.18 7.80
C SER A 108 -2.39 0.34 6.44
N LEU A 109 -1.60 0.32 5.36
CA LEU A 109 -2.12 0.23 3.98
C LEU A 109 -3.16 -0.88 3.80
N GLY A 110 -2.98 -2.01 4.48
CA GLY A 110 -3.93 -3.13 4.44
C GLY A 110 -5.32 -2.76 4.97
N PHE A 111 -5.40 -1.90 5.98
CA PHE A 111 -6.66 -1.36 6.49
C PHE A 111 -7.29 -0.39 5.48
N TRP A 112 -6.53 0.53 4.90
CA TRP A 112 -7.05 1.49 3.92
C TRP A 112 -7.55 0.81 2.64
N ARG A 113 -6.79 -0.17 2.11
CA ARG A 113 -7.26 -1.06 1.04
C ARG A 113 -8.52 -1.81 1.44
N TYR A 114 -8.62 -2.27 2.69
CA TYR A 114 -9.81 -2.98 3.16
C TYR A 114 -11.08 -2.12 3.11
N LEU A 115 -10.98 -0.83 3.44
CA LEU A 115 -12.10 0.11 3.34
C LEU A 115 -12.51 0.40 1.89
N ALA A 116 -11.58 0.29 0.94
CA ALA A 116 -11.85 0.45 -0.49
C ALA A 116 -12.53 -0.78 -1.14
N ALA A 117 -12.61 -1.92 -0.44
CA ALA A 117 -13.14 -3.17 -0.99
C ALA A 117 -14.64 -3.11 -1.29
N SER A 118 -15.09 -3.92 -2.25
CA SER A 118 -16.48 -3.95 -2.76
C SER A 118 -17.54 -4.16 -1.67
N ARG A 119 -17.20 -4.86 -0.58
CA ARG A 119 -18.10 -5.05 0.58
C ARG A 119 -18.55 -3.74 1.23
N TYR A 120 -17.76 -2.67 1.09
CA TYR A 120 -18.07 -1.35 1.62
C TYR A 120 -18.60 -0.38 0.57
N LEU A 121 -18.95 -0.88 -0.63
CA LEU A 121 -19.43 -0.06 -1.74
C LEU A 121 -20.62 0.83 -1.33
N THR A 122 -21.66 0.23 -0.74
CA THR A 122 -22.89 0.95 -0.38
C THR A 122 -22.80 1.68 0.95
N THR A 123 -21.94 1.21 1.86
CA THR A 123 -21.90 1.68 3.25
C THR A 123 -20.83 2.74 3.50
N LEU A 124 -19.70 2.73 2.78
CA LEU A 124 -18.62 3.72 2.90
C LEU A 124 -18.25 4.38 1.57
N TRP A 125 -18.13 3.60 0.49
CA TRP A 125 -17.64 4.10 -0.79
C TRP A 125 -18.56 5.16 -1.40
N THR A 126 -19.77 4.75 -1.78
CA THR A 126 -20.78 5.62 -2.40
C THR A 126 -21.16 6.81 -1.52
N PRO A 127 -21.29 6.68 -0.18
CA PRO A 127 -21.56 7.81 0.70
C PRO A 127 -20.39 8.78 0.92
N ALA A 128 -19.14 8.32 0.76
CA ALA A 128 -17.97 9.11 1.17
C ALA A 128 -16.67 8.82 0.41
N LEU A 129 -16.16 7.58 0.40
CA LEU A 129 -14.76 7.32 -0.01
C LEU A 129 -14.45 7.67 -1.47
N PHE A 130 -15.44 7.63 -2.37
CA PHE A 130 -15.24 8.08 -3.76
C PHE A 130 -14.71 9.54 -3.83
N ARG A 131 -15.06 10.37 -2.84
CA ARG A 131 -14.60 11.77 -2.75
C ARG A 131 -13.12 11.91 -2.40
N ALA A 132 -12.46 10.84 -1.94
CA ALA A 132 -11.02 10.83 -1.74
C ALA A 132 -10.25 10.76 -3.06
N PHE A 133 -10.92 10.43 -4.16
CA PHE A 133 -10.34 10.24 -5.49
C PHE A 133 -11.05 11.13 -6.54
N PRO A 134 -11.02 12.47 -6.39
CA PRO A 134 -11.79 13.38 -7.24
C PRO A 134 -11.39 13.35 -8.72
N ALA A 135 -10.15 12.98 -9.06
CA ALA A 135 -9.66 12.87 -10.43
C ALA A 135 -9.70 11.42 -10.96
N GLY A 136 -10.28 10.48 -10.19
CA GLY A 136 -10.54 9.12 -10.65
C GLY A 136 -11.72 9.05 -11.63
N PRO A 137 -12.04 7.85 -12.14
CA PRO A 137 -13.17 7.67 -13.05
C PRO A 137 -14.51 8.21 -12.51
N ASP A 138 -15.35 8.73 -13.40
CA ASP A 138 -16.64 9.37 -13.03
C ASP A 138 -17.65 8.40 -12.40
N ASP A 139 -17.72 7.17 -12.92
CA ASP A 139 -18.62 6.14 -12.38
C ASP A 139 -18.07 5.59 -11.06
N LYS A 140 -18.85 5.74 -9.98
CA LYS A 140 -18.41 5.35 -8.62
C LYS A 140 -18.08 3.87 -8.49
N LEU A 141 -18.81 2.99 -9.19
CA LEU A 141 -18.56 1.55 -9.15
C LEU A 141 -17.27 1.21 -9.89
N HIS A 142 -17.06 1.82 -11.06
CA HIS A 142 -15.83 1.67 -11.82
C HIS A 142 -14.63 2.22 -11.02
N GLN A 143 -14.75 3.43 -10.47
CA GLN A 143 -13.73 4.05 -9.62
C GLN A 143 -13.37 3.16 -8.41
N GLN A 144 -14.37 2.61 -7.71
CA GLN A 144 -14.15 1.67 -6.60
C GLN A 144 -13.33 0.46 -7.03
N ARG A 145 -13.70 -0.17 -8.14
CA ARG A 145 -13.02 -1.37 -8.64
C ARG A 145 -11.57 -1.09 -9.01
N GLN A 146 -11.30 0.05 -9.64
CA GLN A 146 -9.93 0.42 -10.01
C GLN A 146 -9.08 0.76 -8.78
N VAL A 147 -9.61 1.53 -7.83
CA VAL A 147 -8.90 1.86 -6.59
C VAL A 147 -8.64 0.60 -5.76
N ASP A 148 -9.63 -0.28 -5.57
CA ASP A 148 -9.44 -1.53 -4.82
C ASP A 148 -8.39 -2.42 -5.50
N ARG A 149 -8.41 -2.53 -6.83
CA ARG A 149 -7.41 -3.27 -7.61
C ARG A 149 -6.01 -2.70 -7.41
N ASN A 150 -5.81 -1.40 -7.65
CA ASN A 150 -4.51 -0.76 -7.55
C ASN A 150 -3.95 -0.87 -6.12
N LEU A 151 -4.76 -0.58 -5.10
CA LEU A 151 -4.34 -0.73 -3.70
C LEU A 151 -4.08 -2.19 -3.32
N HIS A 152 -4.81 -3.15 -3.88
CA HIS A 152 -4.57 -4.56 -3.63
C HIS A 152 -3.25 -5.03 -4.23
N ASP A 153 -2.95 -4.66 -5.47
CA ASP A 153 -1.70 -5.01 -6.15
C ASP A 153 -0.50 -4.41 -5.39
N LEU A 154 -0.61 -3.14 -5.00
CA LEU A 154 0.40 -2.45 -4.20
C LEU A 154 0.60 -3.11 -2.83
N LEU A 155 -0.49 -3.52 -2.16
CA LEU A 155 -0.40 -4.23 -0.89
C LEU A 155 0.34 -5.58 -1.03
N ILE A 156 0.09 -6.32 -2.12
CA ILE A 156 0.77 -7.60 -2.38
C ILE A 156 2.27 -7.38 -2.54
N VAL A 157 2.69 -6.47 -3.43
CA VAL A 157 4.12 -6.25 -3.69
C VAL A 157 4.83 -5.68 -2.46
N ARG A 158 4.18 -4.78 -1.73
CA ARG A 158 4.68 -4.22 -0.47
C ARG A 158 4.92 -5.28 0.58
N ASN A 159 3.97 -6.21 0.75
CA ASN A 159 4.12 -7.28 1.73
C ASN A 159 5.23 -8.24 1.35
N ARG A 160 5.34 -8.62 0.07
CA ARG A 160 6.46 -9.45 -0.42
C ARG A 160 7.81 -8.78 -0.16
N ALA A 161 7.93 -7.48 -0.47
CA ALA A 161 9.12 -6.70 -0.22
C ALA A 161 9.46 -6.63 1.29
N ALA A 162 8.46 -6.37 2.14
CA ALA A 162 8.62 -6.31 3.60
C ALA A 162 9.03 -7.66 4.23
N HIS A 163 8.59 -8.78 3.63
CA HIS A 163 8.97 -10.13 4.06
C HIS A 163 10.25 -10.64 3.39
N HIS A 164 10.94 -9.79 2.61
CA HIS A 164 12.15 -10.16 1.86
C HIS A 164 11.91 -11.38 0.95
N GLU A 165 10.72 -11.44 0.35
CA GLU A 165 10.36 -12.45 -0.64
C GLU A 165 10.86 -12.04 -2.04
N PRO A 166 11.05 -13.00 -2.96
CA PRO A 166 11.39 -12.67 -4.35
C PRO A 166 10.26 -11.89 -5.03
N ILE A 167 10.59 -10.76 -5.64
CA ILE A 167 9.71 -9.93 -6.48
C ILE A 167 10.21 -9.81 -7.93
N HIS A 168 11.36 -10.41 -8.26
CA HIS A 168 11.98 -10.35 -9.58
C HIS A 168 11.15 -10.93 -10.75
N ARG A 169 10.08 -11.69 -10.48
CA ARG A 169 9.16 -12.16 -11.53
C ARG A 169 7.92 -11.28 -11.69
N ARG A 170 7.74 -10.30 -10.82
CA ARG A 170 6.61 -9.38 -10.85
C ARG A 170 6.87 -8.27 -11.87
N ASP A 171 5.80 -7.79 -12.48
CA ASP A 171 5.82 -6.59 -13.30
C ASP A 171 5.82 -5.34 -12.40
N LEU A 172 7.02 -4.93 -11.98
CA LEU A 172 7.20 -3.77 -11.10
C LEU A 172 6.91 -2.44 -11.81
N SER A 173 6.98 -2.39 -13.14
CA SER A 173 6.58 -1.21 -13.91
C SER A 173 5.08 -0.99 -13.79
N ARG A 174 4.28 -2.06 -13.87
CA ARG A 174 2.84 -2.00 -13.61
C ARG A 174 2.50 -1.58 -12.18
N ASP A 175 3.27 -2.04 -11.19
CA ASP A 175 3.10 -1.59 -9.80
C ASP A 175 3.38 -0.10 -9.66
N LEU A 176 4.45 0.40 -10.29
CA LEU A 176 4.75 1.84 -10.31
C LEU A 176 3.62 2.64 -10.96
N SER A 177 3.11 2.19 -12.11
CA SER A 177 1.97 2.83 -12.76
C SER A 177 0.73 2.85 -11.86
N ALA A 178 0.44 1.74 -11.16
CA ALA A 178 -0.68 1.68 -10.22
C ALA A 178 -0.50 2.63 -9.02
N ALA A 179 0.74 2.80 -8.53
CA ALA A 179 1.08 3.75 -7.48
C ALA A 179 0.85 5.20 -7.92
N THR A 180 1.38 5.59 -9.07
CA THR A 180 1.21 6.93 -9.62
C THR A 180 -0.25 7.22 -9.94
N GLU A 181 -0.95 6.27 -10.58
CA GLU A 181 -2.35 6.45 -10.99
C GLU A 181 -3.27 6.67 -9.78
N VAL A 182 -3.16 5.84 -8.74
CA VAL A 182 -4.03 5.96 -7.56
C VAL A 182 -3.76 7.27 -6.79
N THR A 183 -2.53 7.77 -6.77
CA THR A 183 -2.21 9.05 -6.13
C THR A 183 -2.59 10.24 -7.00
N SER A 184 -2.45 10.17 -8.33
CA SER A 184 -2.98 11.19 -9.25
C SER A 184 -4.49 11.34 -9.12
N TRP A 185 -5.22 10.24 -8.87
CA TRP A 185 -6.67 10.32 -8.62
C TRP A 185 -7.02 11.05 -7.32
N VAL A 186 -6.15 11.01 -6.30
CA VAL A 186 -6.30 11.81 -5.08
C VAL A 186 -6.02 13.28 -5.39
N ASP A 187 -4.88 13.55 -6.01
CA ASP A 187 -4.43 14.87 -6.43
C ASP A 187 -3.30 14.73 -7.47
N GLN A 188 -3.34 15.49 -8.56
CA GLN A 188 -2.35 15.37 -9.63
C GLN A 188 -0.92 15.63 -9.14
N SER A 189 -0.71 16.61 -8.26
CA SER A 189 0.62 16.93 -7.73
C SER A 189 1.16 15.81 -6.84
N ALA A 190 0.28 15.07 -6.16
CA ALA A 190 0.68 13.89 -5.39
C ALA A 190 1.08 12.72 -6.30
N GLY A 191 0.43 12.58 -7.46
CA GLY A 191 0.85 11.68 -8.53
C GLY A 191 2.25 11.98 -9.04
N ASP A 192 2.46 13.22 -9.46
CA ASP A 192 3.74 13.70 -10.01
C ASP A 192 4.87 13.53 -8.98
N TRP A 193 4.61 13.89 -7.72
CA TRP A 193 5.57 13.73 -6.62
C TRP A 193 6.00 12.27 -6.39
N VAL A 194 5.06 11.32 -6.47
CA VAL A 194 5.37 9.88 -6.36
C VAL A 194 6.19 9.39 -7.55
N ALA A 195 5.85 9.84 -8.76
CA ALA A 195 6.58 9.49 -9.97
C ALA A 195 8.04 10.00 -9.92
N ASP A 196 8.25 11.22 -9.43
CA ASP A 196 9.56 11.86 -9.37
C ASP A 196 10.47 11.24 -8.28
N LEU A 197 9.92 10.95 -7.09
CA LEU A 197 10.71 10.42 -5.98
C LEU A 197 10.91 8.90 -6.01
N SER A 198 10.12 8.16 -6.78
CA SER A 198 10.29 6.72 -6.88
C SER A 198 11.55 6.36 -7.65
N THR A 199 12.49 5.70 -6.98
CA THR A 199 13.66 5.11 -7.65
C THR A 199 13.34 3.77 -8.33
N LEU A 200 12.10 3.30 -8.28
CA LEU A 200 11.73 1.97 -8.76
C LEU A 200 12.00 1.81 -10.26
N GLN A 201 11.72 2.85 -11.06
CA GLN A 201 11.97 2.83 -12.50
C GLN A 201 13.45 2.63 -12.85
N SER A 202 14.36 3.34 -12.16
CA SER A 202 15.79 3.20 -12.41
C SER A 202 16.32 1.85 -11.94
N ILE A 203 15.84 1.34 -10.80
CA ILE A 203 16.19 -0.01 -10.33
C ILE A 203 15.69 -1.08 -11.29
N ILE A 204 14.48 -0.97 -11.85
CA ILE A 204 13.97 -1.90 -12.87
C ILE A 204 14.91 -1.96 -14.08
N ALA A 205 15.43 -0.82 -14.52
CA ALA A 205 16.36 -0.76 -15.67
C ALA A 205 17.69 -1.48 -15.40
N CYS A 206 18.13 -1.54 -14.13
CA CYS A 206 19.35 -2.22 -13.71
C CYS A 206 19.18 -3.74 -13.49
N LYS A 207 18.04 -4.34 -13.86
CA LYS A 207 17.81 -5.77 -13.65
C LYS A 207 18.81 -6.62 -14.45
N PRO A 208 19.55 -7.55 -13.80
CA PRO A 208 20.44 -8.47 -14.49
C PRO A 208 19.70 -9.28 -15.55
N ARG A 209 20.35 -9.49 -16.70
CA ARG A 209 19.87 -10.36 -17.77
C ARG A 209 20.76 -11.60 -17.81
N LEU A 210 20.16 -12.75 -18.12
CA LEU A 210 20.93 -13.93 -18.48
C LEU A 210 21.42 -13.72 -19.92
N GLU A 211 22.70 -13.94 -20.14
CA GLU A 211 23.28 -14.07 -21.48
C GLU A 211 22.84 -15.39 -22.14
#